data_AF-A0A453P7C3-F1
#
_entry.id   AF-A0A453P7C3-F1
#
_cell.length_a   1.000
_cell.length_b   1.000
_cell.length_c   1.000
_cell.angle_alpha   90.00
_cell.angle_beta   90.00
_cell.angle_gamma   90.00
#
_symmetry.space_group_name_H-M   'P 1'
#
loop_
_entity.id
_entity.type
_entity.pdbx_description
1 polymer ?
#
loop_
_entity_poly.entity_id
_entity_poly.type
_entity_poly.pdbx_seq_one_letter_code
_entity_poly.pdbx_strand_id
1 'polypeptide(L)'
;DHLVVMVHGIVGSTADWKYGAEQFHKFLQDRVIVHCSNSNMHKLTLDGIDVMGERLAQEVIEEINKRPQITKISFVAHSVGGLVARYAIGRLYRPPGQSLENSPQSLRDSNRGNIHGLDAVNFITVASPHLGSRGNKQVPFLFGVTAIEKFACCIIHFIFRRTGKHLFLTDNDDGKPPLLQLMVDDCGDLRFISALQAFQRRVAYSNVGYDRILTLILK
;
A
#
# COMPACT_ATOMS: atom_id res chain seq x y z
N ASP A 1 10.99 13.69 -13.54
CA ASP A 1 11.49 13.44 -12.16
C ASP A 1 10.40 13.03 -11.17
N HIS A 2 9.59 12.02 -11.51
CA HIS A 2 8.49 11.58 -10.65
C HIS A 2 8.41 10.06 -10.61
N LEU A 3 8.67 9.46 -9.46
CA LEU A 3 8.49 8.03 -9.22
C LEU A 3 7.02 7.70 -8.92
N VAL A 4 6.45 6.74 -9.64
CA VAL A 4 5.12 6.18 -9.37
C VAL A 4 5.30 4.73 -8.93
N VAL A 5 5.09 4.46 -7.65
CA VAL A 5 5.17 3.13 -7.06
C VAL A 5 3.81 2.44 -7.15
N MET A 6 3.75 1.32 -7.86
CA MET A 6 2.54 0.52 -8.02
C MET A 6 2.59 -0.72 -7.13
N VAL A 7 1.60 -0.91 -6.26
CA VAL A 7 1.58 -1.96 -5.22
C VAL A 7 0.41 -2.90 -5.44
N HIS A 8 0.71 -4.18 -5.67
CA HIS A 8 -0.29 -5.19 -6.03
C HIS A 8 -1.08 -5.71 -4.80
N GLY A 9 -2.15 -6.46 -5.08
CA GLY A 9 -3.03 -7.05 -4.06
C GLY A 9 -2.55 -8.40 -3.54
N ILE A 10 -3.43 -9.09 -2.80
CA ILE A 10 -3.13 -10.38 -2.18
C ILE A 10 -2.94 -11.47 -3.24
N VAL A 11 -1.96 -12.35 -3.03
CA VAL A 11 -1.51 -13.38 -4.00
C VAL A 11 -1.03 -12.79 -5.35
N GLY A 12 -0.95 -11.47 -5.45
CA GLY A 12 -0.64 -10.74 -6.67
C GLY A 12 0.85 -10.74 -7.03
N SER A 13 1.14 -10.06 -8.13
CA SER A 13 2.49 -9.86 -8.63
C SER A 13 2.63 -8.56 -9.42
N THR A 14 3.85 -8.26 -9.89
CA THR A 14 4.08 -7.14 -10.82
C THR A 14 3.25 -7.22 -12.10
N ALA A 15 2.86 -8.44 -12.52
CA ALA A 15 2.03 -8.65 -13.69
C ALA A 15 0.65 -7.97 -13.58
N ASP A 16 0.12 -7.83 -12.37
CA ASP A 16 -1.18 -7.19 -12.10
C ASP A 16 -1.17 -5.71 -12.52
N TRP A 17 0.01 -5.09 -12.45
CA TRP A 17 0.22 -3.69 -12.84
C TRP A 17 0.81 -3.52 -14.24
N LYS A 18 1.06 -4.60 -14.99
CA LYS A 18 1.67 -4.53 -16.33
C LYS A 18 0.89 -3.58 -17.24
N TYR A 19 -0.42 -3.79 -17.37
CA TYR A 19 -1.26 -2.93 -18.20
C TYR A 19 -1.26 -1.46 -17.71
N GLY A 20 -1.35 -1.25 -16.40
CA GLY A 20 -1.30 0.09 -15.80
C GLY A 20 0.02 0.80 -16.11
N ALA A 21 1.15 0.12 -15.94
CA ALA A 21 2.47 0.64 -16.25
C ALA A 21 2.61 1.00 -17.74
N GLU A 22 2.12 0.13 -18.64
CA GLU A 22 2.08 0.40 -20.09
C GLU A 22 1.25 1.64 -20.43
N GLN A 23 0.10 1.84 -19.77
CA GLN A 23 -0.70 3.05 -19.98
C GLN A 23 0.02 4.31 -19.47
N PHE A 24 0.67 4.25 -18.31
CA PHE A 24 1.48 5.37 -17.83
C PHE A 24 2.60 5.71 -18.80
N HIS A 25 3.32 4.71 -19.32
CA HIS A 25 4.36 4.93 -20.31
C HIS A 25 3.78 5.55 -21.61
N LYS A 26 2.65 5.04 -22.10
CA LYS A 26 1.99 5.56 -23.31
C LYS A 26 1.56 7.03 -23.18
N PHE A 27 0.95 7.41 -22.06
CA PHE A 27 0.35 8.74 -21.89
C PHE A 27 1.29 9.77 -21.25
N LEU A 28 2.26 9.34 -20.45
CA LEU A 28 3.15 10.22 -19.69
C LEU A 28 4.61 10.10 -20.11
N GLN A 29 4.97 9.11 -20.94
CA GLN A 29 6.31 8.91 -21.49
C GLN A 29 7.38 9.05 -20.39
N ASP A 30 8.41 9.88 -20.62
CA ASP A 30 9.54 10.08 -19.71
C ASP A 30 9.24 11.03 -18.55
N ARG A 31 8.01 11.55 -18.43
CA ARG A 31 7.63 12.44 -17.32
C ARG A 31 7.58 11.70 -15.98
N VAL A 32 7.32 10.39 -16.03
CA VAL A 32 7.17 9.52 -14.87
C VAL A 32 8.00 8.26 -15.00
N ILE A 33 8.55 7.81 -13.89
CA ILE A 33 9.22 6.52 -13.74
C ILE A 33 8.25 5.61 -13.00
N VAL A 34 7.77 4.55 -13.65
CA VAL A 34 6.85 3.59 -13.03
C VAL A 34 7.65 2.44 -12.43
N HIS A 35 7.42 2.17 -11.15
CA HIS A 35 7.99 1.03 -10.44
C HIS A 35 6.87 0.12 -9.95
N CYS A 36 6.73 -1.06 -10.56
CA CYS A 36 5.84 -2.09 -10.06
C CYS A 36 6.56 -2.88 -8.96
N SER A 37 6.09 -2.74 -7.73
CA SER A 37 6.71 -3.38 -6.57
C SER A 37 6.70 -4.91 -6.70
N ASN A 38 7.85 -5.53 -6.43
CA ASN A 38 8.03 -6.98 -6.47
C ASN A 38 8.38 -7.61 -5.11
N SER A 39 8.57 -6.79 -4.07
CA SER A 39 9.03 -7.24 -2.75
C SER A 39 8.06 -8.17 -2.01
N ASN A 40 6.79 -8.21 -2.42
CA ASN A 40 5.72 -8.95 -1.74
C ASN A 40 4.96 -9.93 -2.64
N MET A 41 5.54 -10.41 -3.74
CA MET A 41 4.85 -11.27 -4.70
C MET A 41 4.34 -12.60 -4.12
N HIS A 42 3.20 -13.07 -4.64
CA HIS A 42 2.65 -14.40 -4.39
C HIS A 42 2.41 -14.69 -2.90
N LYS A 43 3.01 -15.75 -2.35
CA LYS A 43 2.83 -16.17 -0.96
C LYS A 43 3.35 -15.15 0.05
N LEU A 44 4.29 -14.27 -0.35
CA LEU A 44 4.81 -13.22 0.52
C LEU A 44 3.72 -12.20 0.90
N THR A 45 2.63 -12.11 0.12
CA THR A 45 1.47 -11.30 0.47
C THR A 45 0.76 -11.73 1.77
N LEU A 46 1.10 -12.91 2.30
CA LEU A 46 0.48 -13.50 3.48
C LEU A 46 1.29 -13.26 4.77
N ASP A 47 2.44 -12.60 4.67
CA ASP A 47 3.39 -12.42 5.78
C ASP A 47 2.98 -11.36 6.81
N GLY A 48 1.90 -10.60 6.57
CA GLY A 48 1.47 -9.50 7.43
C GLY A 48 1.73 -8.14 6.81
N ILE A 49 0.81 -7.20 7.01
CA ILE A 49 0.87 -5.84 6.46
C ILE A 49 2.11 -5.08 6.97
N ASP A 50 2.50 -5.31 8.22
CA ASP A 50 3.71 -4.76 8.83
C ASP A 50 4.96 -5.25 8.08
N VAL A 51 5.15 -6.57 7.97
CA VAL A 51 6.30 -7.18 7.29
C VAL A 51 6.36 -6.77 5.82
N MET A 52 5.21 -6.79 5.14
CA MET A 52 5.14 -6.35 3.74
C MET A 52 5.47 -4.86 3.60
N GLY A 53 5.02 -4.04 4.54
CA GLY A 53 5.24 -2.60 4.54
C GLY A 53 6.70 -2.24 4.81
N GLU A 54 7.39 -2.97 5.69
CA GLU A 54 8.84 -2.89 5.88
C GLU A 54 9.60 -3.18 4.57
N ARG A 55 9.28 -4.31 3.91
CA ARG A 55 9.91 -4.69 2.64
C ARG A 55 9.66 -3.67 1.54
N LEU A 56 8.42 -3.17 1.43
CA LEU A 56 8.08 -2.15 0.45
C LEU A 56 8.83 -0.83 0.74
N ALA A 57 8.94 -0.42 2.00
CA ALA A 57 9.70 0.77 2.35
C ALA A 57 11.16 0.65 1.93
N GLN A 58 11.79 -0.50 2.21
CA GLN A 58 13.17 -0.77 1.80
C GLN A 58 13.34 -0.77 0.27
N GLU A 59 12.43 -1.43 -0.46
CA GLU A 59 12.42 -1.43 -1.92
C GLU A 59 12.31 -0.01 -2.48
N VAL A 60 11.43 0.83 -1.92
CA VAL A 60 11.28 2.23 -2.34
C VAL A 60 12.56 3.03 -2.10
N ILE A 61 13.24 2.85 -0.96
CA ILE A 61 14.52 3.51 -0.68
C ILE A 61 15.57 3.16 -1.75
N GLU A 62 15.66 1.87 -2.09
CA GLU A 62 16.59 1.40 -3.14
C GLU A 62 16.27 2.01 -4.50
N GLU A 63 14.99 2.09 -4.86
CA GLU A 63 14.57 2.72 -6.12
C GLU A 63 14.83 4.23 -6.15
N ILE A 64 14.76 4.90 -5.00
CA ILE A 64 15.10 6.32 -4.88
C ILE A 64 16.60 6.53 -5.03
N ASN A 65 17.41 5.74 -4.32
CA ASN A 65 18.88 5.86 -4.34
C ASN A 65 19.48 5.57 -5.72
N LYS A 66 18.86 4.69 -6.51
CA LYS A 66 19.27 4.42 -7.90
C LYS A 66 19.05 5.61 -8.84
N ARG A 67 18.24 6.60 -8.44
CA ARG A 67 17.76 7.68 -9.33
C ARG A 67 17.79 9.04 -8.62
N PRO A 68 18.98 9.61 -8.36
CA PRO A 68 19.14 10.85 -7.59
C PRO A 68 18.41 12.07 -8.19
N GLN A 69 18.03 12.01 -9.46
CA GLN A 69 17.29 13.07 -10.17
C GLN A 69 15.80 13.13 -9.81
N ILE A 70 15.21 12.09 -9.20
CA ILE A 70 13.79 12.12 -8.87
C ILE A 70 13.52 13.08 -7.71
N THR A 71 12.43 13.83 -7.79
CA THR A 71 12.08 14.84 -6.79
C THR A 71 10.67 14.68 -6.22
N LYS A 72 9.87 13.79 -6.83
CA LYS A 72 8.46 13.56 -6.53
C LYS A 72 8.16 12.07 -6.44
N ILE A 73 7.21 11.70 -5.59
CA ILE A 73 6.73 10.33 -5.45
C ILE A 73 5.20 10.27 -5.42
N SER A 74 4.64 9.26 -6.08
CA SER A 74 3.24 8.85 -5.97
C SER A 74 3.14 7.36 -5.69
N PHE A 75 2.05 6.96 -5.04
CA PHE A 75 1.67 5.56 -4.87
C PHE A 75 0.33 5.29 -5.56
N VAL A 76 0.24 4.15 -6.23
CA VAL A 76 -1.01 3.57 -6.73
C VAL A 76 -1.09 2.14 -6.22
N ALA A 77 -2.11 1.81 -5.44
CA ALA A 77 -2.16 0.53 -4.76
C ALA A 77 -3.54 -0.12 -4.86
N HIS A 78 -3.56 -1.45 -4.97
CA HIS A 78 -4.78 -2.23 -5.12
C HIS A 78 -5.00 -3.16 -3.92
N SER A 79 -6.23 -3.24 -3.42
CA SER A 79 -6.64 -4.16 -2.36
C SER A 79 -5.72 -4.05 -1.12
N VAL A 80 -5.23 -5.17 -0.59
CA VAL A 80 -4.28 -5.20 0.55
C VAL A 80 -3.02 -4.36 0.30
N GLY A 81 -2.61 -4.18 -0.95
CA GLY A 81 -1.47 -3.34 -1.32
C GLY A 81 -1.63 -1.89 -0.86
N GLY A 82 -2.87 -1.39 -0.73
CA GLY A 82 -3.10 -0.03 -0.19
C GLY A 82 -2.78 0.08 1.30
N LEU A 83 -3.00 -0.99 2.06
CA LEU A 83 -2.61 -1.06 3.47
C LEU A 83 -1.09 -1.18 3.60
N VAL A 84 -0.46 -2.01 2.76
CA VAL A 84 1.00 -2.14 2.69
C VAL A 84 1.66 -0.81 2.33
N ALA A 85 1.14 -0.11 1.32
CA ALA A 85 1.61 1.21 0.93
C ALA A 85 1.45 2.23 2.06
N ARG A 86 0.30 2.21 2.76
CA ARG A 86 0.05 3.09 3.91
C ARG A 86 1.04 2.84 5.05
N TYR A 87 1.41 1.58 5.29
CA TYR A 87 2.44 1.26 6.27
C TYR A 87 3.80 1.80 5.81
N ALA A 88 4.19 1.51 4.56
CA ALA A 88 5.47 1.93 4.00
C ALA A 88 5.67 3.46 4.03
N ILE A 89 4.65 4.25 3.66
CA ILE A 89 4.78 5.72 3.73
C ILE A 89 4.96 6.21 5.18
N GLY A 90 4.39 5.53 6.17
CA GLY A 90 4.60 5.84 7.59
C GLY A 90 6.06 5.66 8.02
N ARG A 91 6.76 4.68 7.42
CA ARG A 91 8.19 4.43 7.62
C ARG A 91 9.09 5.41 6.87
N LEU A 92 8.65 5.82 5.69
CA LEU A 92 9.41 6.70 4.80
C LEU A 92 9.23 8.19 5.14
N TYR A 93 8.21 8.53 5.94
CA TYR A 93 7.89 9.90 6.26
C TYR A 93 8.98 10.60 7.05
N ARG A 94 9.31 11.81 6.61
CA ARG A 94 10.17 12.74 7.35
C ARG A 94 9.37 14.01 7.65
N PRO A 95 9.24 14.40 8.93
CA PRO A 95 8.64 15.67 9.31
C PRO A 95 9.31 16.87 8.63
N PRO A 96 8.60 18.00 8.51
CA PRO A 96 9.22 19.27 8.12
C PRO A 96 10.45 19.58 9.00
N GLY A 97 11.51 20.12 8.39
CA GLY A 97 12.73 20.51 9.10
C GLY A 97 13.71 19.37 9.43
N GLN A 98 13.33 18.09 9.27
CA GLN A 98 14.29 16.99 9.26
C GLN A 98 14.87 16.79 7.85
N SER A 99 15.82 17.64 7.47
CA SER A 99 16.68 17.43 6.30
C SER A 99 17.91 16.60 6.67
N LEU A 100 18.33 15.67 5.80
CA LEU A 100 19.67 15.08 5.90
C LEU A 100 20.70 16.22 5.91
N GLU A 101 21.71 16.15 6.79
CA GLU A 101 22.78 17.14 6.94
C GLU A 101 23.57 17.45 5.65
N ASN A 102 23.33 16.72 4.55
CA ASN A 102 24.01 16.85 3.26
C ASN A 102 23.08 17.04 2.05
N SER A 103 21.79 17.34 2.24
CA SER A 103 20.92 17.65 1.10
C SER A 103 21.06 19.12 0.72
N PRO A 104 21.31 19.48 -0.56
CA PRO A 104 21.31 20.86 -0.98
C PRO A 104 19.98 21.47 -0.56
N GLN A 105 20.03 22.59 0.15
CA GLN A 105 18.87 23.37 0.55
C GLN A 105 18.14 23.82 -0.72
N SER A 106 17.33 22.94 -1.30
CA SER A 106 16.28 23.38 -2.20
C SER A 106 15.33 24.16 -1.30
N LEU A 107 15.14 25.43 -1.67
CA LEU A 107 14.15 26.38 -1.16
C LEU A 107 12.72 25.80 -1.22
N ARG A 108 12.45 24.72 -0.50
CA ARG A 108 11.15 24.09 -0.43
C ARG A 108 10.47 24.64 0.81
N ASP A 109 9.71 25.70 0.59
CA ASP A 109 8.68 26.28 1.47
C ASP A 109 7.54 25.28 1.78
N SER A 110 7.89 24.05 2.09
CA SER A 110 6.91 23.03 2.45
C SER A 110 6.89 22.90 3.96
N ASN A 111 5.92 23.57 4.60
CA ASN A 111 5.46 23.23 5.96
C ASN A 111 4.92 21.79 6.07
N ARG A 112 4.97 20.99 5.00
CA ARG A 112 4.53 19.61 4.92
C ARG A 112 5.75 18.70 4.86
N GLY A 113 5.72 17.59 5.59
CA GLY A 113 6.77 16.59 5.55
C GLY A 113 6.91 15.94 4.16
N ASN A 114 7.96 15.15 3.99
CA ASN A 114 8.28 14.49 2.71
C ASN A 114 8.33 12.96 2.88
N ILE A 115 8.46 12.25 1.76
CA ILE A 115 8.62 10.79 1.73
C ILE A 115 10.03 10.49 1.26
N HIS A 116 10.91 10.13 2.21
CA HIS A 116 12.32 9.87 1.97
C HIS A 116 13.03 10.97 1.16
N GLY A 117 12.71 12.24 1.41
CA GLY A 117 13.28 13.40 0.73
C GLY A 117 12.53 13.82 -0.55
N LEU A 118 11.51 13.08 -0.97
CA LEU A 118 10.72 13.38 -2.15
C LEU A 118 9.38 14.05 -1.81
N ASP A 119 8.94 14.98 -2.65
CA ASP A 119 7.62 15.57 -2.53
C ASP A 119 6.54 14.52 -2.75
N ALA A 120 5.65 14.38 -1.77
CA ALA A 120 4.53 13.45 -1.83
C ALA A 120 3.39 14.02 -2.68
N VAL A 121 3.15 13.44 -3.86
CA VAL A 121 2.17 13.99 -4.83
C VAL A 121 0.82 13.30 -4.72
N ASN A 122 0.73 12.02 -5.11
CA ASN A 122 -0.53 11.27 -5.09
C ASN A 122 -0.42 10.00 -4.25
N PHE A 123 -1.38 9.76 -3.37
CA PHE A 123 -1.62 8.46 -2.74
C PHE A 123 -2.97 7.94 -3.18
N ILE A 124 -2.97 6.97 -4.08
CA ILE A 124 -4.17 6.43 -4.73
C ILE A 124 -4.34 4.97 -4.31
N THR A 125 -5.54 4.64 -3.83
CA THR A 125 -5.89 3.27 -3.47
C THR A 125 -7.17 2.84 -4.18
N VAL A 126 -7.21 1.58 -4.62
CA VAL A 126 -8.32 0.99 -5.37
C VAL A 126 -8.76 -0.28 -4.65
N ALA A 127 -10.03 -0.35 -4.25
CA ALA A 127 -10.61 -1.48 -3.53
C ALA A 127 -9.85 -1.87 -2.25
N SER A 128 -9.19 -0.91 -1.59
CA SER A 128 -8.36 -1.18 -0.39
C SER A 128 -9.20 -1.20 0.89
N PRO A 129 -9.11 -2.26 1.71
CA PRO A 129 -9.89 -2.38 2.95
C PRO A 129 -9.26 -1.59 4.10
N HIS A 130 -9.23 -0.25 3.99
CA HIS A 130 -8.60 0.66 4.97
C HIS A 130 -9.17 0.55 6.39
N LEU A 131 -10.40 0.06 6.55
CA LEU A 131 -11.07 -0.14 7.83
C LEU A 131 -11.08 -1.63 8.27
N GLY A 132 -10.33 -2.47 7.57
CA GLY A 132 -10.43 -3.93 7.71
C GLY A 132 -11.70 -4.48 7.05
N SER A 133 -11.92 -5.77 7.26
CA SER A 133 -12.99 -6.57 6.67
C SER A 133 -13.80 -7.27 7.76
N ARG A 134 -14.13 -6.53 8.84
CA ARG A 134 -14.84 -7.05 10.02
C ARG A 134 -16.31 -6.60 9.99
N GLY A 135 -17.22 -7.55 9.75
CA GLY A 135 -18.65 -7.41 10.07
C GLY A 135 -19.61 -7.11 8.91
N ASN A 136 -20.47 -8.10 8.61
CA ASN A 136 -21.94 -8.01 8.42
C ASN A 136 -22.45 -9.44 8.12
N LYS A 137 -22.43 -10.35 9.11
CA LYS A 137 -22.63 -11.82 8.92
C LYS A 137 -21.67 -12.48 7.91
N GLN A 138 -20.53 -11.86 7.59
CA GLN A 138 -19.53 -12.35 6.63
C GLN A 138 -18.62 -13.48 7.16
N VAL A 139 -19.18 -14.27 8.06
CA VAL A 139 -18.90 -15.71 8.26
C VAL A 139 -20.13 -16.22 9.01
N PRO A 140 -21.15 -16.70 8.28
CA PRO A 140 -21.06 -17.95 7.52
C PRO A 140 -21.59 -17.79 6.09
N PHE A 141 -20.79 -18.18 5.08
CA PHE A 141 -21.18 -18.19 3.65
C PHE A 141 -21.01 -16.86 2.90
N LEU A 142 -19.77 -16.37 2.83
CA LEU A 142 -19.13 -15.80 1.62
C LEU A 142 -20.02 -15.09 0.59
N PHE A 143 -20.69 -14.01 0.99
CA PHE A 143 -21.21 -13.00 0.06
C PHE A 143 -22.09 -13.51 -1.11
N GLY A 144 -22.59 -14.75 -1.08
CA GLY A 144 -23.34 -15.36 -2.18
C GLY A 144 -22.57 -15.46 -3.51
N VAL A 145 -21.24 -15.48 -3.50
CA VAL A 145 -20.41 -15.63 -4.71
C VAL A 145 -19.74 -17.00 -4.68
N THR A 146 -20.33 -17.97 -5.40
CA THR A 146 -19.90 -19.39 -5.47
C THR A 146 -18.44 -19.62 -5.84
N ALA A 147 -17.77 -18.64 -6.46
CA ALA A 147 -16.34 -18.70 -6.74
C ALA A 147 -15.46 -18.55 -5.49
N ILE A 148 -15.89 -17.74 -4.50
CA ILE A 148 -15.17 -17.64 -3.22
C ILE A 148 -15.40 -18.90 -2.40
N GLU A 149 -16.61 -19.47 -2.41
CA GLU A 149 -16.94 -20.72 -1.70
C GLU A 149 -16.02 -21.88 -2.06
N LYS A 150 -15.70 -22.05 -3.35
CA LYS A 150 -14.77 -23.10 -3.78
C LYS A 150 -13.33 -22.89 -3.30
N PHE A 151 -12.90 -21.64 -3.10
CA PHE A 151 -11.56 -21.34 -2.59
C PHE A 151 -11.53 -21.29 -1.05
N ALA A 152 -12.69 -21.08 -0.43
CA ALA A 152 -12.82 -20.81 0.98
C ALA A 152 -13.07 -22.03 1.86
N CYS A 153 -13.78 -23.04 1.37
CA CYS A 153 -14.15 -24.23 2.15
C CYS A 153 -12.94 -25.05 2.63
N CYS A 154 -11.76 -24.90 2.02
CA CYS A 154 -10.57 -25.65 2.41
C CYS A 154 -9.53 -24.81 3.21
N ILE A 155 -9.71 -23.49 3.36
CA ILE A 155 -8.56 -22.56 3.45
C ILE A 155 -8.73 -21.43 4.49
N ILE A 156 -9.95 -21.06 4.89
CA ILE A 156 -10.21 -19.78 5.57
C ILE A 156 -9.59 -19.61 6.95
N HIS A 157 -9.49 -20.65 7.78
CA HIS A 157 -8.98 -20.50 9.15
C HIS A 157 -7.46 -20.65 9.29
N PHE A 158 -6.76 -21.18 8.28
CA PHE A 158 -5.32 -21.48 8.35
C PHE A 158 -4.44 -20.73 7.33
N ILE A 159 -4.98 -20.23 6.21
CA ILE A 159 -4.13 -19.82 5.06
C ILE A 159 -3.87 -18.32 4.95
N PHE A 160 -4.71 -17.42 5.49
CA PHE A 160 -4.39 -15.99 5.45
C PHE A 160 -3.32 -15.56 6.48
N ARG A 161 -2.70 -16.49 7.21
CA ARG A 161 -1.57 -16.27 8.13
C ARG A 161 -1.71 -14.95 8.92
N ARG A 162 -0.69 -14.09 8.90
CA ARG A 162 -0.66 -12.82 9.63
C ARG A 162 -1.45 -11.73 8.92
N THR A 163 -1.43 -11.68 7.59
CA THR A 163 -2.21 -10.71 6.80
C THR A 163 -3.71 -10.77 7.11
N GLY A 164 -4.27 -11.98 7.20
CA GLY A 164 -5.67 -12.21 7.56
C GLY A 164 -6.00 -11.68 8.96
N LYS A 165 -5.14 -11.96 9.95
CA LYS A 165 -5.33 -11.42 11.31
C LYS A 165 -5.45 -9.89 11.30
N HIS A 166 -4.59 -9.20 10.52
CA HIS A 166 -4.65 -7.74 10.40
C HIS A 166 -5.93 -7.27 9.70
N LEU A 167 -6.32 -7.93 8.59
CA LEU A 167 -7.53 -7.57 7.83
C LEU A 167 -8.81 -7.75 8.68
N PHE A 168 -8.86 -8.77 9.52
CA PHE A 168 -10.01 -9.05 10.37
C PHE A 168 -9.96 -8.38 11.75
N LEU A 169 -8.91 -7.59 12.03
CA LEU A 169 -8.71 -6.91 13.32
C LEU A 169 -8.69 -7.91 14.49
N THR A 170 -7.99 -9.04 14.31
CA THR A 170 -7.83 -10.11 15.30
C THR A 170 -6.38 -10.32 15.71
N ASP A 171 -5.56 -9.29 15.54
CA ASP A 171 -4.13 -9.19 15.85
C ASP A 171 -3.85 -8.36 17.10
N ASN A 172 -4.79 -8.35 18.04
CA ASN A 172 -4.70 -7.67 19.34
C ASN A 172 -3.86 -8.44 20.36
N ASP A 173 -2.76 -9.04 19.89
CA ASP A 173 -1.81 -9.77 20.73
C ASP A 173 -1.22 -8.79 21.77
N ASP A 174 -0.96 -9.28 22.99
CA ASP A 174 -0.34 -8.51 24.10
C ASP A 174 -1.11 -7.26 24.58
N GLY A 175 -2.42 -7.19 24.32
CA GLY A 175 -3.26 -6.07 24.76
C GLY A 175 -3.10 -4.79 23.94
N LYS A 176 -2.35 -4.83 22.83
CA LYS A 176 -2.23 -3.71 21.89
C LYS A 176 -3.44 -3.63 20.96
N PRO A 177 -3.82 -2.44 20.50
CA PRO A 177 -4.82 -2.31 19.43
C PRO A 177 -4.36 -3.02 18.15
N PRO A 178 -5.29 -3.57 17.34
CA PRO A 178 -5.01 -4.09 16.01
C PRO A 178 -4.19 -3.14 15.13
N LEU A 179 -3.33 -3.66 14.24
CA LEU A 179 -2.45 -2.84 13.41
C LEU A 179 -3.21 -1.79 12.59
N LEU A 180 -4.35 -2.16 11.99
CA LEU A 180 -5.13 -1.20 11.20
C LEU A 180 -5.68 -0.06 12.04
N GLN A 181 -5.97 -0.31 13.31
CA GLN A 181 -6.33 0.73 14.27
C GLN A 181 -5.12 1.60 14.62
N LEU A 182 -3.93 1.01 14.81
CA LEU A 182 -2.70 1.78 15.03
C LEU A 182 -2.36 2.70 13.85
N MET A 183 -2.72 2.30 12.62
CA MET A 183 -2.48 3.11 11.42
C MET A 183 -3.40 4.33 11.27
N VAL A 184 -4.40 4.50 12.16
CA VAL A 184 -5.29 5.68 12.15
C VAL A 184 -4.73 6.87 12.93
N ASP A 185 -3.56 6.72 13.56
CA ASP A 185 -2.88 7.78 14.28
C ASP A 185 -1.35 7.68 14.09
N ASP A 186 -0.61 8.66 14.57
CA ASP A 186 0.84 8.57 14.71
C ASP A 186 1.17 7.86 16.03
N CYS A 187 1.94 6.77 15.98
CA CYS A 187 2.22 5.92 17.14
C CYS A 187 3.72 5.58 17.23
N GLY A 188 4.37 6.02 18.30
CA GLY A 188 5.82 5.84 18.50
C GLY A 188 6.61 6.47 17.36
N ASP A 189 7.48 5.68 16.74
CA ASP A 189 8.30 6.12 15.59
C ASP A 189 7.54 6.09 14.25
N LEU A 190 6.32 5.55 14.23
CA LEU A 190 5.52 5.38 13.01
C LEU A 190 4.53 6.52 12.85
N ARG A 191 4.65 7.24 11.73
CA ARG A 191 3.89 8.48 11.47
C ARG A 191 2.86 8.28 10.36
N PHE A 192 1.88 7.40 10.57
CA PHE A 192 0.97 6.95 9.51
C PHE A 192 0.03 8.05 9.00
N ILE A 193 -0.56 8.85 9.90
CA ILE A 193 -1.46 9.93 9.50
C ILE A 193 -0.69 11.11 8.96
N SER A 194 0.41 11.48 9.61
CA SER A 194 1.29 12.55 9.11
C SER A 194 1.83 12.22 7.71
N ALA A 195 2.23 10.97 7.46
CA ALA A 195 2.66 10.51 6.14
C ALA A 195 1.57 10.67 5.08
N LEU A 196 0.33 10.26 5.39
CA LEU A 196 -0.81 10.45 4.47
C LEU A 196 -1.10 11.92 4.22
N GLN A 197 -1.03 12.76 5.26
CA GLN A 197 -1.24 14.21 5.16
C GLN A 197 -0.17 14.89 4.31
N ALA A 198 1.05 14.35 4.25
CA ALA A 198 2.13 14.84 3.39
C ALA A 198 1.71 14.88 1.90
N PHE A 199 0.95 13.88 1.43
CA PHE A 199 0.53 13.81 0.03
C PHE A 199 -0.38 14.97 -0.37
N GLN A 200 -0.10 15.61 -1.50
CA GLN A 200 -0.94 16.69 -2.04
C GLN A 200 -2.35 16.19 -2.35
N ARG A 201 -2.46 14.98 -2.90
CA ARG A 201 -3.74 14.33 -3.23
C ARG A 201 -3.80 12.92 -2.63
N ARG A 202 -4.92 12.62 -1.96
CA ARG A 202 -5.28 11.28 -1.48
C ARG A 202 -6.59 10.87 -2.15
N VAL A 203 -6.61 9.72 -2.82
CA VAL A 203 -7.80 9.23 -3.54
C VAL A 203 -8.07 7.78 -3.18
N ALA A 204 -9.33 7.47 -2.86
CA ALA A 204 -9.80 6.11 -2.67
C ALA A 204 -10.88 5.82 -3.72
N TYR A 205 -10.63 4.82 -4.56
CA TYR A 205 -11.62 4.26 -5.47
C TYR A 205 -12.19 2.98 -4.87
N SER A 206 -13.51 2.88 -4.82
CA SER A 206 -14.22 1.69 -4.34
C SER A 206 -15.51 1.52 -5.12
N ASN A 207 -15.96 0.28 -5.29
CA ASN A 207 -17.26 0.00 -5.85
C ASN A 207 -18.33 0.23 -4.78
N VAL A 208 -19.35 0.99 -5.12
CA VAL A 208 -20.50 1.29 -4.23
C VAL A 208 -21.60 0.23 -4.41
N GLY A 209 -21.55 -0.55 -5.49
CA GLY A 209 -22.47 -1.66 -5.78
C GLY A 209 -21.97 -2.49 -6.97
N TYR A 210 -22.54 -3.68 -7.17
CA TYR A 210 -22.20 -4.63 -8.24
C TYR A 210 -20.73 -5.04 -8.33
N ASP A 211 -20.04 -5.06 -7.20
CA ASP A 211 -18.64 -5.48 -7.15
C ASP A 211 -18.54 -6.97 -7.51
N ARG A 212 -17.92 -7.26 -8.66
CA ARG A 212 -17.62 -8.63 -9.07
C ARG A 212 -16.18 -8.92 -8.70
N ILE A 213 -15.98 -9.93 -7.85
CA ILE A 213 -14.64 -10.45 -7.61
C ILE A 213 -14.16 -11.05 -8.93
N LEU A 214 -13.12 -10.44 -9.51
CA LEU A 214 -12.42 -11.01 -10.64
C LEU A 214 -11.62 -12.21 -10.13
N THR A 215 -12.18 -13.41 -10.31
CA THR A 215 -11.45 -14.64 -10.10
C THR A 215 -10.34 -14.68 -11.14
N LEU A 216 -9.09 -14.42 -10.74
CA LEU A 216 -7.89 -14.72 -11.51
C LEU A 216 -7.79 -16.25 -11.65
N ILE A 217 -8.63 -16.82 -12.52
CA ILE A 217 -8.40 -18.14 -13.07
C ILE A 217 -7.28 -17.95 -14.09
N LEU A 218 -6.07 -18.33 -13.67
CA LEU A 218 -4.97 -18.85 -14.47
C LEU A 218 -5.18 -18.71 -15.99
N LYS A 219 -4.46 -17.78 -16.60
CA LYS A 219 -4.01 -17.95 -17.99
C LYS A 219 -2.71 -18.73 -17.98
#